data_AF-A0A1M7IZM6-F1
#
_entry.id   AF-A0A1M7IZM6-F1
#
_cell.length_a   1.000
_cell.length_b   1.000
_cell.length_c   1.000
_cell.angle_alpha   90.00
_cell.angle_beta   90.00
_cell.angle_gamma   90.00
#
_symmetry.space_group_name_H-M   'P 1'
#
loop_
_entity.id
_entity.type
_entity.pdbx_description
1 polymer ?
#
loop_
_entity_poly.entity_id
_entity_poly.type
_entity_poly.pdbx_seq_one_letter_code
_entity_poly.pdbx_strand_id
1 'polypeptide(L)'
;MTRLKSLGNRVGTHSNPLPVMVPGSWRTDKTSSSQRGYTYAWQKARAGHLLSNPLCVYCDRLGRVTAATVVDHIEPHRGDMTLFWDRSNWASLCTTCHSSVKQREEAGSL
;
A
#
# COMPACT_ATOMS: atom_id res chain seq x y z
N MET A 1 -32.51 46.23 21.74
CA MET A 1 -32.60 44.76 21.81
C MET A 1 -31.51 44.17 20.93
N THR A 2 -30.47 43.57 21.53
CA THR A 2 -29.27 43.11 20.80
C THR A 2 -29.53 41.73 20.21
N ARG A 3 -29.51 41.61 18.88
CA ARG A 3 -29.78 40.36 18.16
C ARG A 3 -28.55 39.44 18.23
N LEU A 4 -28.69 38.26 18.84
CA LEU A 4 -27.65 37.22 18.82
C LEU A 4 -27.40 36.74 17.39
N LYS A 5 -26.13 36.67 16.98
CA LYS A 5 -25.72 36.11 15.68
C LYS A 5 -25.63 34.59 15.80
N SER A 6 -26.34 33.86 14.95
CA SER A 6 -26.22 32.40 14.86
C SER A 6 -24.85 32.01 14.33
N LEU A 7 -24.18 31.04 14.96
CA LEU A 7 -22.98 30.44 14.43
C LEU A 7 -23.33 29.60 13.18
N GLY A 8 -22.58 29.80 12.09
CA GLY A 8 -22.76 29.04 10.85
C GLY A 8 -22.47 27.55 11.04
N ASN A 9 -23.09 26.73 10.19
CA ASN A 9 -22.94 25.28 10.20
C ASN A 9 -21.47 24.89 9.96
N ARG A 10 -20.84 24.20 10.92
CA ARG A 10 -19.41 23.82 10.88
C ARG A 10 -19.16 22.47 10.19
N VAL A 11 -20.21 21.81 9.70
CA VAL A 11 -20.08 20.52 9.02
C VAL A 11 -19.80 20.76 7.55
N GLY A 12 -18.55 20.57 7.14
CA GLY A 12 -18.18 20.53 5.73
C GLY A 12 -18.72 19.27 5.06
N THR A 13 -19.20 19.38 3.83
CA THR A 13 -19.56 18.22 3.01
C THR A 13 -18.29 17.51 2.57
N HIS A 14 -18.23 16.18 2.75
CA HIS A 14 -17.12 15.38 2.25
C HIS A 14 -17.19 15.39 0.72
N SER A 15 -16.25 16.07 0.05
CA SER A 15 -16.26 16.29 -1.39
C SER A 15 -15.90 15.04 -2.20
N ASN A 16 -15.28 14.04 -1.57
CA ASN A 16 -14.91 12.79 -2.22
C ASN A 16 -15.91 11.67 -1.93
N PRO A 17 -16.31 10.88 -2.95
CA PRO A 17 -17.06 9.65 -2.75
C PRO A 17 -16.26 8.70 -1.85
N LEU A 18 -16.96 8.07 -0.91
CA LEU A 18 -16.35 7.04 -0.08
C LEU A 18 -15.96 5.84 -0.98
N PRO A 19 -14.82 5.18 -0.72
CA PRO A 19 -14.44 4.00 -1.47
C PRO A 19 -15.51 2.91 -1.29
N VAL A 20 -16.19 2.56 -2.37
CA VAL A 20 -17.15 1.44 -2.38
C VAL A 20 -16.38 0.14 -2.62
N MET A 21 -16.65 -0.89 -1.80
CA MET A 21 -16.12 -2.23 -2.03
C MET A 21 -16.70 -2.77 -3.35
N VAL A 22 -15.84 -2.98 -4.36
CA VAL A 22 -16.24 -3.54 -5.66
C VAL A 22 -16.36 -5.07 -5.52
N PRO A 23 -17.55 -5.67 -5.70
CA PRO A 23 -17.70 -7.12 -5.75
C PRO A 23 -16.91 -7.71 -6.92
N GLY A 24 -16.29 -8.89 -6.76
CA GLY A 24 -15.48 -9.48 -7.83
C GLY A 24 -14.03 -8.96 -7.87
N SER A 25 -13.61 -8.14 -6.91
CA SER A 25 -12.23 -7.67 -6.82
C SER A 25 -11.37 -8.70 -6.10
N TRP A 26 -10.14 -8.92 -6.57
CA TRP A 26 -9.17 -9.79 -5.88
C TRP A 26 -8.92 -9.40 -4.42
N ARG A 27 -9.17 -8.12 -4.06
CA ARG A 27 -9.08 -7.61 -2.69
C ARG A 27 -10.27 -8.04 -1.83
N THR A 28 -11.46 -8.20 -2.42
CA THR A 28 -12.74 -8.43 -1.73
C THR A 28 -13.22 -9.87 -1.81
N ASP A 29 -12.89 -10.60 -2.87
CA ASP A 29 -13.40 -11.95 -3.14
C ASP A 29 -12.81 -13.01 -2.21
N LYS A 30 -11.72 -12.66 -1.52
CA LYS A 30 -11.01 -13.53 -0.60
C LYS A 30 -11.05 -12.91 0.80
N THR A 31 -11.70 -13.62 1.71
CA THR A 31 -12.01 -13.17 3.08
C THR A 31 -10.75 -12.94 3.93
N SER A 32 -9.64 -13.63 3.65
CA SER A 32 -8.40 -13.55 4.44
C SER A 32 -7.15 -13.23 3.61
N SER A 33 -6.13 -12.67 4.27
CA SER A 33 -4.80 -12.44 3.67
C SER A 33 -4.16 -13.74 3.16
N SER A 34 -4.29 -14.82 3.92
CA SER A 34 -3.79 -16.15 3.55
C SER A 34 -4.40 -16.64 2.24
N GLN A 35 -5.72 -16.49 2.05
CA GLN A 35 -6.37 -16.84 0.79
C GLN A 35 -5.86 -16.00 -0.38
N ARG A 36 -5.46 -14.74 -0.13
CA ARG A 36 -4.82 -13.87 -1.13
C ARG A 36 -3.36 -14.21 -1.43
N GLY A 37 -2.78 -15.21 -0.77
CA GLY A 37 -1.40 -15.68 -1.00
C GLY A 37 -0.41 -15.30 0.09
N TYR A 38 -0.79 -14.42 1.02
CA TYR A 38 0.07 -13.94 2.12
C TYR A 38 0.16 -14.95 3.28
N THR A 39 0.61 -16.17 2.97
CA THR A 39 0.70 -17.32 3.89
C THR A 39 2.05 -17.37 4.64
N TYR A 40 2.30 -18.42 5.42
CA TYR A 40 3.61 -18.68 6.02
C TYR A 40 4.75 -18.80 5.00
N ALA A 41 4.47 -19.36 3.82
CA ALA A 41 5.45 -19.42 2.73
C ALA A 41 5.88 -18.02 2.31
N TRP A 42 4.93 -17.08 2.20
CA TRP A 42 5.20 -15.68 1.91
C TRP A 42 6.06 -15.05 3.01
N GLN A 43 5.72 -15.27 4.29
CA GLN A 43 6.48 -14.73 5.42
C GLN A 43 7.96 -15.16 5.39
N LYS A 44 8.23 -16.45 5.09
CA LYS A 44 9.59 -16.97 4.92
C LYS A 44 10.32 -16.31 3.76
N ALA A 45 9.69 -16.27 2.60
CA ALA A 45 10.31 -15.71 1.40
C ALA A 45 10.58 -14.21 1.54
N ARG A 46 9.63 -13.47 2.14
CA ARG A 46 9.78 -12.06 2.52
C ARG A 46 10.99 -11.85 3.43
N ALA A 47 11.15 -12.66 4.48
CA ALA A 47 12.28 -12.55 5.39
C ALA A 47 13.62 -12.75 4.68
N GLY A 48 13.72 -13.75 3.80
CA GLY A 48 14.92 -13.99 2.99
C GLY A 48 15.22 -12.85 2.00
N HIS A 49 14.19 -12.28 1.38
CA HIS A 49 14.34 -11.15 0.48
C HIS A 49 14.85 -9.91 1.23
N LEU A 50 14.27 -9.57 2.38
CA LEU A 50 14.71 -8.42 3.19
C LEU A 50 16.14 -8.58 3.73
N LEU A 51 16.57 -9.81 4.04
CA LEU A 51 17.94 -10.08 4.44
C LEU A 51 18.93 -9.80 3.29
N SER A 52 18.54 -10.15 2.05
CA SER A 52 19.37 -9.95 0.85
C SER A 52 19.29 -8.52 0.31
N ASN A 53 18.18 -7.82 0.57
CA ASN A 53 17.88 -6.48 0.09
C ASN A 53 17.47 -5.58 1.29
N PRO A 54 18.43 -5.24 2.18
CA PRO A 54 18.11 -4.62 3.47
C PRO A 54 17.74 -3.13 3.39
N LEU A 55 17.91 -2.50 2.23
CA LEU A 55 17.70 -1.06 2.05
C LEU A 55 16.45 -0.76 1.24
N CYS A 56 15.80 0.36 1.58
CA CYS A 56 14.67 0.90 0.85
C CYS A 56 15.12 1.42 -0.52
N VAL A 57 14.65 0.79 -1.60
CA VAL A 57 15.03 1.17 -2.97
C VAL A 57 14.59 2.58 -3.35
N TYR A 58 13.56 3.14 -2.71
CA TYR A 58 13.13 4.53 -2.96
C TYR A 58 14.00 5.55 -2.23
N CYS A 59 14.44 5.22 -1.02
CA CYS A 59 15.38 6.07 -0.30
C CYS A 59 16.74 6.07 -1.00
N ASP A 60 17.20 4.92 -1.48
CA ASP A 60 18.47 4.76 -2.17
C ASP A 60 18.56 5.61 -3.45
N ARG A 61 17.50 5.63 -4.27
CA ARG A 61 17.38 6.53 -5.44
C ARG A 61 17.53 8.01 -5.11
N LEU A 62 17.27 8.40 -3.86
CA LEU A 62 17.41 9.77 -3.36
C LEU A 62 18.73 9.99 -2.59
N GLY A 63 19.66 9.02 -2.63
CA GLY A 63 20.92 9.05 -1.89
C GLY A 63 20.75 8.89 -0.37
N ARG A 64 19.62 8.31 0.08
CA ARG A 64 19.32 8.10 1.50
C ARG A 64 19.42 6.63 1.86
N VAL A 65 20.14 6.33 2.94
CA VAL A 65 20.21 4.98 3.50
C VAL A 65 19.08 4.81 4.52
N THR A 66 18.17 3.86 4.28
CA THR A 66 17.08 3.56 5.20
C THR A 66 16.76 2.08 5.13
N ALA A 67 16.61 1.43 6.29
CA ALA A 67 16.28 0.02 6.34
C ALA A 67 14.91 -0.26 5.71
N ALA A 68 14.84 -1.30 4.88
CA ALA A 68 13.59 -1.82 4.36
C ALA A 68 12.90 -2.70 5.42
N THR A 69 11.60 -2.51 5.55
CA THR A 69 10.75 -3.23 6.51
C THR A 69 9.57 -3.90 5.83
N VAL A 70 9.35 -3.64 4.54
CA VAL A 70 8.23 -4.17 3.75
C VAL A 70 8.78 -4.65 2.42
N VAL A 71 8.22 -5.76 1.92
CA VAL A 71 8.40 -6.19 0.54
C VAL A 71 7.10 -5.88 -0.17
N ASP A 72 7.20 -5.09 -1.23
CA ASP A 72 6.11 -4.68 -2.08
C ASP A 72 6.21 -5.32 -3.46
N HIS A 73 5.08 -5.45 -4.15
CA HIS A 73 5.05 -5.88 -5.55
C HIS A 73 5.14 -4.64 -6.46
N ILE A 74 6.18 -4.56 -7.29
CA ILE A 74 6.42 -3.43 -8.21
C ILE A 74 5.18 -3.24 -9.10
N GLU A 75 4.81 -4.30 -9.83
CA GLU A 75 3.53 -4.44 -10.49
C GLU A 75 2.54 -5.14 -9.54
N PRO A 76 1.38 -4.51 -9.22
CA PRO A 76 0.38 -5.11 -8.36
C PRO A 76 -0.15 -6.41 -8.97
N HIS A 77 0.03 -7.52 -8.27
CA HIS A 77 -0.28 -8.85 -8.80
C HIS A 77 -1.78 -9.09 -9.11
N ARG A 78 -2.70 -8.32 -8.53
CA ARG A 78 -4.16 -8.37 -8.80
C ARG A 78 -4.79 -9.77 -8.77
N GLY A 79 -4.21 -10.68 -7.98
CA GLY A 79 -4.64 -12.08 -7.88
C GLY A 79 -3.87 -13.08 -8.76
N ASP A 80 -3.01 -12.61 -9.67
CA ASP A 80 -2.07 -13.45 -10.41
C ASP A 80 -0.99 -13.99 -9.46
N MET A 81 -0.96 -15.31 -9.27
CA MET A 81 -0.01 -15.95 -8.37
C MET A 81 1.38 -16.14 -8.99
N THR A 82 1.51 -16.14 -10.31
CA THR A 82 2.81 -16.15 -10.99
C THR A 82 3.51 -14.83 -10.73
N LEU A 83 2.81 -13.72 -10.96
CA LEU A 83 3.32 -12.36 -10.71
C LEU A 83 3.54 -12.09 -9.21
N PHE A 84 2.75 -12.70 -8.33
CA PHE A 84 2.94 -12.64 -6.87
C PHE A 84 4.28 -13.25 -6.43
N TRP A 85 4.66 -14.40 -7.02
CA TRP A 85 5.86 -15.15 -6.64
C TRP A 85 7.09 -14.79 -7.47
N ASP A 86 6.95 -13.97 -8.50
CA ASP A 86 8.07 -13.42 -9.23
C ASP A 86 8.91 -12.50 -8.33
N ARG A 87 10.11 -12.96 -7.96
CA ARG A 87 11.03 -12.21 -7.11
C ARG A 87 11.60 -10.97 -7.78
N SER A 88 11.61 -10.93 -9.12
CA SER A 88 12.03 -9.73 -9.86
C SER A 88 10.98 -8.62 -9.75
N ASN A 89 9.73 -8.99 -9.45
CA ASN A 89 8.64 -8.09 -9.15
C ASN A 89 8.62 -7.62 -7.68
N TRP A 90 9.60 -7.99 -6.85
CA TRP A 90 9.64 -7.59 -5.44
C TRP A 90 10.53 -6.36 -5.22
N ALA A 91 10.06 -5.42 -4.42
CA ALA A 91 10.79 -4.23 -4.00
C ALA A 91 10.89 -4.15 -2.47
N SER A 92 12.12 -3.96 -1.97
CA SER A 92 12.37 -3.63 -0.56
C SER A 92 12.09 -2.16 -0.27
N LEU A 93 11.12 -1.88 0.58
CA LEU A 93 10.70 -0.52 0.95
C LEU A 93 10.70 -0.31 2.46
N CYS A 94 10.97 0.91 2.90
CA CYS A 94 10.64 1.33 4.26
C CYS A 94 9.14 1.63 4.37
N THR A 95 8.59 1.53 5.58
CA THR A 95 7.15 1.77 5.83
C THR A 95 6.69 3.12 5.26
N THR A 96 7.48 4.18 5.41
CA THR A 96 7.13 5.53 4.95
C THR A 96 7.02 5.61 3.42
N CYS A 97 7.99 5.08 2.67
CA CYS A 97 7.93 5.10 1.20
C CYS A 97 6.82 4.20 0.66
N HIS A 98 6.61 3.04 1.29
CA HIS A 98 5.52 2.13 0.95
C HIS A 98 4.15 2.80 1.13
N SER A 99 3.87 3.44 2.27
CA SER A 99 2.57 4.05 2.54
C SER A 99 2.33 5.41 1.89
N SER A 100 3.32 5.99 1.20
CA SER A 100 3.20 7.32 0.59
C SER A 100 3.52 7.31 -0.91
N VAL A 101 4.79 7.25 -1.30
CA VAL A 101 5.23 7.33 -2.70
C VAL A 101 4.64 6.18 -3.50
N LYS A 102 4.81 4.94 -3.04
CA LYS A 102 4.32 3.77 -3.77
C LYS A 102 2.80 3.75 -3.88
N GLN A 103 2.08 4.06 -2.80
CA GLN A 103 0.61 4.16 -2.87
C GLN A 103 0.13 5.22 -3.86
N ARG A 104 0.82 6.36 -3.99
CA ARG A 104 0.46 7.38 -4.98
C ARG A 104 0.76 6.94 -6.42
N GLU A 105 1.87 6.23 -6.64
CA GLU A 105 2.19 5.64 -7.95
C GLU A 105 1.12 4.61 -8.36
N GLU A 106 0.70 3.74 -7.45
CA GLU A 106 -0.36 2.75 -7.70
C GLU A 106 -1.73 3.38 -7.98
N ALA A 107 -2.03 4.50 -7.33
CA ALA A 107 -3.25 5.27 -7.55
C ALA A 107 -3.21 6.08 -8.87
N GLY A 108 -2.10 6.08 -9.61
CA GLY A 108 -1.91 6.90 -10.81
C GLY A 108 -1.92 8.40 -10.51
N SER A 109 -1.57 8.79 -9.29
CA SER A 109 -1.62 10.18 -8.78
C SER A 109 -0.23 10.84 -8.67
N LEU A 110 0.76 10.29 -9.39
CA LEU A 110 2.13 10.79 -9.53
C LEU A 110 2.53 10.82 -10.99
#